data_AF-A0A829MEQ0-F1
#
_entry.id   AF-A0A829MEQ0-F1
#
_cell.length_a   1.000
_cell.length_b   1.000
_cell.length_c   1.000
_cell.angle_alpha   90.00
_cell.angle_beta   90.00
_cell.angle_gamma   90.00
#
_symmetry.space_group_name_H-M   'P 1'
#
loop_
_entity.id
_entity.type
_entity.pdbx_description
1 polymer ?
#
loop_
_entity_poly.entity_id
_entity_poly.type
_entity_poly.pdbx_seq_one_letter_code
_entity_poly.pdbx_strand_id
1 'polypeptide(L)' 'MAYVVSGAIRSQVDGEPARVYHAGETWHEAPGAHHTISENASATEPAELLAVFLLDTGDGPLTLDDTATAPPSRR' A
#
# COMPACT_ATOMS: atom_id res chain seq x y z
N MET A 1 -2.33 2.26 -6.59
CA MET A 1 -2.05 0.94 -7.21
C MET A 1 -0.67 0.50 -6.80
N ALA A 2 -0.45 -0.80 -6.65
CA ALA A 2 0.87 -1.33 -6.35
C ALA A 2 1.20 -2.52 -7.27
N TYR A 3 2.47 -2.68 -7.61
CA TYR A 3 2.99 -3.73 -8.50
C TYR A 3 4.28 -4.32 -7.94
N VAL A 4 4.34 -5.65 -7.79
CA VAL A 4 5.56 -6.32 -7.34
C VAL A 4 6.51 -6.46 -8.53
N VAL A 5 7.64 -5.75 -8.46
CA VAL A 5 8.69 -5.79 -9.48
C VAL A 5 9.50 -7.07 -9.34
N SER A 6 9.88 -7.44 -8.11
CA SER A 6 10.62 -8.67 -7.81
C SER A 6 10.35 -9.16 -6.38
N GLY A 7 10.62 -10.44 -6.11
CA GLY A 7 10.38 -11.06 -4.80
C GLY A 7 8.91 -11.27 -4.47
N ALA A 8 8.55 -11.13 -3.19
CA ALA A 8 7.19 -11.30 -2.69
C ALA A 8 6.88 -10.29 -1.56
N ILE A 9 5.70 -9.70 -1.60
CA ILE A 9 5.22 -8.69 -0.64
C ILE A 9 3.98 -9.22 0.09
N ARG A 10 3.99 -9.18 1.42
CA ARG A 10 2.79 -9.40 2.23
C ARG A 10 2.11 -8.05 2.46
N SER A 11 0.87 -7.91 1.98
CA SER A 11 0.09 -6.68 2.06
C SER A 11 -1.26 -6.91 2.74
N GLN A 12 -1.71 -5.92 3.52
CA GLN A 12 -3.03 -5.86 4.12
C GLN A 12 -3.62 -4.46 3.99
N VAL A 13 -4.81 -4.37 3.40
CA VAL A 13 -5.51 -3.11 3.10
C VAL A 13 -6.94 -3.19 3.64
N ASP A 14 -7.43 -2.12 4.27
CA ASP A 14 -8.81 -1.95 4.76
C ASP A 14 -9.32 -3.07 5.68
N GLY A 15 -8.42 -3.72 6.43
CA GLY A 15 -8.78 -4.81 7.33
C GLY A 15 -9.13 -6.13 6.64
N GLU A 16 -8.98 -6.21 5.32
CA GLU A 16 -9.05 -7.47 4.57
C GLU A 16 -7.99 -8.46 5.07
N PRO A 17 -8.12 -9.77 4.81
CA PRO A 17 -7.07 -10.72 5.12
C PRO A 17 -5.75 -10.35 4.42
N ALA A 18 -4.64 -10.44 5.16
CA ALA A 18 -3.32 -10.22 4.58
C ALA A 18 -3.06 -11.24 3.46
N ARG A 19 -2.54 -10.75 2.33
CA ARG A 19 -2.24 -11.56 1.14
C ARG A 19 -0.79 -11.37 0.73
N VAL A 20 -0.17 -12.45 0.23
CA VAL A 20 1.15 -12.38 -0.40
C VAL A 20 0.97 -12.20 -1.90
N TYR A 21 1.68 -11.22 -2.45
CA TYR A 21 1.77 -10.93 -3.87
C TYR A 21 3.19 -11.22 -4.36
N HIS A 22 3.32 -11.85 -5.51
CA HIS A 22 4.57 -12.21 -6.15
C HIS A 22 4.87 -11.30 -7.34
N ALA A 23 6.11 -11.32 -7.81
CA ALA A 23 6.55 -10.58 -8.99
C ALA A 23 5.57 -10.71 -10.16
N GLY A 24 5.17 -9.57 -10.74
CA GLY A 24 4.17 -9.50 -11.80
C GLY A 24 2.74 -9.25 -11.32
N GLU A 25 2.43 -9.45 -10.04
CA GLU A 25 1.10 -9.20 -9.49
C GLU A 25 0.88 -7.73 -9.09
N THR A 26 -0.38 -7.32 -9.12
CA THR A 26 -0.83 -5.97 -8.76
C THR A 26 -2.01 -5.99 -7.82
N TRP A 27 -2.19 -4.92 -7.04
CA TRP A 27 -3.45 -4.64 -6.34
C TRP A 27 -3.79 -3.14 -6.33
N HIS A 28 -5.07 -2.87 -6.14
CA HIS A 28 -5.65 -1.53 -6.08
C HIS A 28 -5.97 -1.16 -4.64
N GLU A 29 -5.64 0.08 -4.29
CA GLU A 29 -5.99 0.71 -3.02
C GLU A 29 -6.84 1.92 -3.38
N ALA A 30 -8.06 1.97 -2.83
CA ALA A 30 -8.93 3.12 -3.04
C ALA A 30 -8.36 4.36 -2.31
N PRO A 31 -8.68 5.58 -2.75
CA PRO A 31 -8.32 6.78 -2.01
C PRO A 31 -8.78 6.69 -0.54
N GLY A 32 -7.85 6.92 0.39
CA GLY A 32 -8.11 6.82 1.83
C GLY A 32 -8.09 5.40 2.42
N ALA A 33 -7.72 4.38 1.64
CA ALA A 33 -7.57 3.03 2.14
C ALA A 33 -6.49 2.93 3.23
N HIS A 34 -6.76 2.13 4.27
CA HIS A 34 -5.84 1.92 5.39
C HIS A 34 -4.93 0.73 5.11
N HIS A 35 -3.67 0.99 4.77
CA HIS A 35 -2.67 -0.04 4.50
C HIS A 35 -1.91 -0.42 5.78
N THR A 36 -2.34 -1.49 6.46
CA THR A 36 -1.83 -1.87 7.79
C THR A 36 -0.56 -2.73 7.75
N ILE A 37 -0.33 -3.47 6.67
CA ILE A 37 0.85 -4.33 6.51
C ILE A 37 1.41 -4.11 5.11
N SER A 38 2.69 -3.75 5.01
CA SER A 38 3.44 -3.72 3.76
C SER A 38 4.87 -4.13 4.05
N GLU A 39 5.19 -5.40 3.85
CA GLU A 39 6.49 -5.96 4.18
C GLU A 39 6.98 -6.99 3.16
N ASN A 40 8.28 -7.23 3.17
CA ASN A 40 8.86 -8.35 2.44
C ASN A 40 8.38 -9.66 3.06
N ALA A 41 7.82 -10.55 2.23
CA ALA A 41 7.34 -11.85 2.67
C ALA A 41 8.49 -12.85 2.94
N SER A 42 9.72 -12.54 2.50
CA SER A 42 10.92 -13.34 2.73
C SER A 42 11.84 -12.72 3.78
N ALA A 43 12.41 -13.57 4.64
CA ALA A 43 13.44 -13.19 5.59
C ALA A 43 14.85 -13.13 4.99
N THR A 44 15.04 -13.70 3.79
CA THR A 44 16.37 -13.95 3.20
C THR A 44 16.52 -13.43 1.77
N GLU A 45 15.43 -13.29 1.03
CA GLU A 45 15.43 -12.83 -0.36
C GLU A 45 14.91 -11.39 -0.45
N PRO A 46 15.47 -10.54 -1.32
CA PRO A 46 14.98 -9.18 -1.51
C PRO A 46 13.64 -9.16 -2.25
N ALA A 47 12.88 -8.08 -2.07
CA ALA A 47 11.66 -7.78 -2.80
C ALA A 47 11.61 -6.29 -3.16
N GLU A 48 10.95 -5.97 -4.27
CA GLU A 48 10.80 -4.60 -4.77
C GLU A 48 9.33 -4.34 -5.13
N LEU A 49 8.79 -3.24 -4.59
CA LEU A 49 7.41 -2.81 -4.78
C LEU A 49 7.37 -1.43 -5.44
N LEU A 50 6.63 -1.32 -6.54
CA LEU A 50 6.31 -0.04 -7.17
C LEU A 50 4.93 0.42 -6.74
N ALA A 51 4.86 1.46 -5.91
CA ALA A 51 3.64 2.16 -5.56
C ALA A 51 3.39 3.31 -6.53
N VAL A 52 2.20 3.35 -7.14
CA VAL A 52 1.78 4.38 -8.10
C VAL A 52 0.55 5.10 -7.56
N PHE A 53 0.67 6.42 -7.41
CA PHE A 53 -0.38 7.32 -6.99
C PHE A 53 -0.88 8.12 -8.20
N LEU A 54 -2.19 8.11 -8.44
CA LEU A 54 -2.87 8.96 -9.42
C LEU A 54 -3.68 9.99 -8.65
N LEU A 55 -3.37 11.26 -8.83
CA LEU A 55 -3.96 12.39 -8.11
C LEU A 55 -4.02 13.63 -9.01
N ASP A 56 -4.84 14.60 -8.60
CA ASP A 56 -4.88 15.91 -9.25
C ASP A 56 -3.63 16.73 -8.93
N THR A 57 -3.31 17.69 -9.81
CA THR A 57 -2.17 18.57 -9.59
C THR A 57 -2.41 19.46 -8.36
N GLY A 58 -1.51 19.40 -7.39
CA GLY A 58 -1.59 20.18 -6.15
C GLY A 58 -2.16 19.42 -4.95
N ASP A 59 -2.56 18.16 -5.12
CA ASP A 59 -2.95 17.29 -4.00
C ASP A 59 -1.77 16.90 -3.12
N GLY A 60 -2.06 16.72 -1.83
CA GLY A 60 -1.15 16.18 -0.83
C GLY A 60 -1.81 16.13 0.54
N PRO A 61 -1.20 15.48 1.55
CA PRO A 61 -0.16 14.44 1.47
C PRO A 61 -0.67 13.12 0.88
N LEU A 62 0.21 12.36 0.21
CA LEU A 62 -0.17 11.12 -0.51
C LEU A 62 -0.44 9.93 0.42
N THR A 63 0.22 9.92 1.58
CA THR A 63 0.03 8.94 2.64
C THR A 63 0.07 9.67 3.98
N LEU A 64 -0.65 9.12 4.95
CA LEU A 64 -0.65 9.57 6.33
C LEU A 64 -0.30 8.37 7.22
N ASP A 65 0.59 8.56 8.18
CA ASP A 65 0.89 7.53 9.16
C ASP A 65 -0.26 7.43 10.18
N ASP A 66 -0.52 6.24 10.69
CA ASP A 66 -1.56 6.00 11.72
C ASP A 66 -1.38 6.85 12.99
N THR A 67 -0.15 7.27 13.27
CA THR A 67 0.18 8.14 14.39
C THR A 67 -0.16 9.61 14.15
N ALA A 68 -0.41 10.02 12.90
CA ALA A 68 -0.96 11.32 12.61
C ALA A 68 -2.46 11.30 12.88
N THR A 69 -2.93 12.10 13.84
CA THR A 69 -4.37 12.29 14.08
C THR A 69 -5.02 12.87 12.82
N ALA A 70 -5.58 12.03 11.96
CA ALA A 70 -6.30 12.47 10.78
C ALA A 70 -7.55 13.28 11.23
N PRO A 71 -7.81 14.47 10.67
CA PRO A 71 -9.06 15.17 10.92
C PRO A 71 -10.24 14.34 10.38
N PRO A 72 -11.43 14.38 11.02
CA PRO A 72 -12.55 13.54 10.64
C PRO A 72 -13.00 13.85 9.20
N SER A 73 -13.22 12.79 8.41
CA SER A 73 -13.75 12.89 7.05
C SER A 73 -15.10 13.63 7.05
N ARG A 74 -15.17 14.77 6.35
CA ARG A 74 -16.41 15.54 6.19
C ARG A 74 -17.34 14.77 5.24
N ARG A 75 -18.51 14.38 5.74
CA ARG A 75 -19.62 13.85 4.93
C ARG A 75 -20.14 14.88 3.93
#